data_AF-A0AB34PV19-F1
#
_entry.id   AF-A0AB34PV19-F1
#
_cell.length_a   1.000
_cell.length_b   1.000
_cell.length_c   1.000
_cell.angle_alpha   90.00
_cell.angle_beta   90.00
_cell.angle_gamma   90.00
#
_symmetry.space_group_name_H-M   'P 1'
#
loop_
_entity.id
_entity.type
_entity.pdbx_description
1 polymer ?
#
loop_
_entity_poly.entity_id
_entity_poly.type
_entity_poly.pdbx_seq_one_letter_code
_entity_poly.pdbx_strand_id
1 'polypeptide(L)'
;MSLWGVYTGPQPPKKPLQEMTQEEQAEEGARQMIGFMNSCPGKTVMAGVSGFALGGFFGLFMASMAYDTPIGTDAVKHISELPFKQQMKLQFTDMAKRSYSSAKNFGYIGMVYSGVECTIESLRAKHDIYNGVSAGCITGAGLAIRAGPQAALVGCAGFAAFSLAIDMYLNSDAAPPPKNDYDI
;
A
#
# COMPACT_ATOMS: atom_id res chain seq x y z
N MET A 1 -19.45 -14.06 -11.00
CA MET A 1 -18.07 -14.58 -11.17
C MET A 1 -17.22 -13.93 -10.10
N SER A 2 -17.22 -14.53 -8.91
CA SER A 2 -16.49 -14.04 -7.73
C SER A 2 -15.16 -14.75 -7.69
N LEU A 3 -14.06 -14.00 -7.81
CA LEU A 3 -12.71 -14.50 -8.06
C LEU A 3 -11.99 -15.02 -6.81
N TRP A 4 -12.74 -15.54 -5.84
CA TRP A 4 -12.22 -16.16 -4.63
C TRP A 4 -12.97 -17.47 -4.45
N GLY A 5 -12.25 -18.59 -4.57
CA GLY A 5 -12.76 -19.96 -4.52
C GLY A 5 -13.36 -20.39 -3.17
N VAL A 6 -14.04 -19.50 -2.45
CA VAL A 6 -14.89 -19.83 -1.32
C VAL A 6 -16.32 -19.96 -1.85
N TYR A 7 -16.81 -21.19 -1.96
CA TYR A 7 -18.22 -21.47 -2.28
C TYR A 7 -19.09 -20.99 -1.11
N THR A 8 -19.60 -19.76 -1.18
CA THR A 8 -20.55 -19.20 -0.20
C THR A 8 -21.98 -19.67 -0.49
N GLY A 9 -22.19 -20.99 -0.56
CA GLY A 9 -23.51 -21.61 -0.71
C GLY A 9 -24.32 -21.14 -1.95
N PRO A 10 -25.57 -21.61 -2.08
CA PRO A 10 -26.50 -21.07 -3.06
C PRO A 10 -26.89 -19.65 -2.63
N GLN A 11 -26.41 -18.65 -3.36
CA GLN A 11 -26.91 -17.28 -3.22
C GLN A 11 -28.36 -17.25 -3.72
N PRO A 12 -29.31 -16.66 -2.97
CA PRO A 12 -30.69 -16.57 -3.42
C PRO A 12 -30.75 -15.85 -4.79
N PRO A 13 -31.66 -16.25 -5.69
CA PRO A 13 -31.78 -15.65 -7.00
C PRO A 13 -32.01 -14.14 -6.85
N LYS A 14 -31.18 -13.33 -7.52
CA LYS A 14 -31.27 -11.86 -7.48
C LYS A 14 -32.66 -11.43 -7.91
N LYS A 15 -33.37 -10.67 -7.06
CA LYS A 15 -34.63 -10.04 -7.45
C LYS A 15 -34.34 -9.04 -8.59
N PRO A 16 -35.24 -8.88 -9.57
CA PRO A 16 -35.07 -7.85 -10.59
C PRO A 16 -35.02 -6.47 -9.94
N LEU A 17 -34.19 -5.56 -10.50
CA LEU A 17 -33.95 -4.22 -9.94
C LEU A 17 -35.24 -3.41 -9.73
N GLN A 18 -36.31 -3.73 -10.46
CA GLN A 18 -37.63 -3.11 -10.33
C GLN A 18 -38.43 -3.51 -9.07
N GLU A 19 -38.07 -4.59 -8.37
CA GLU A 19 -38.80 -5.11 -7.20
C GLU A 19 -38.08 -4.86 -5.86
N MET A 20 -36.94 -4.16 -5.87
CA MET A 20 -36.19 -3.89 -4.64
C MET A 20 -36.68 -2.64 -3.90
N THR A 21 -36.81 -2.76 -2.59
CA THR A 21 -36.97 -1.62 -1.68
C THR A 21 -35.66 -0.84 -1.53
N GLN A 22 -35.69 0.43 -1.08
CA GLN A 22 -34.46 1.23 -0.92
C GLN A 22 -33.46 0.58 0.06
N GLU A 23 -33.94 -0.11 1.09
CA GLU A 23 -33.08 -0.81 2.05
C GLU A 23 -32.43 -2.07 1.44
N GLU A 24 -33.18 -2.86 0.65
CA GLU A 24 -32.62 -4.01 -0.07
C GLU A 24 -31.61 -3.57 -1.14
N GLN A 25 -31.89 -2.46 -1.84
CA GLN A 25 -30.96 -1.90 -2.82
C GLN A 25 -29.66 -1.39 -2.16
N ALA A 26 -29.77 -0.81 -0.97
CA ALA A 26 -28.62 -0.41 -0.17
C ALA A 26 -27.81 -1.62 0.33
N GLU A 27 -28.46 -2.70 0.78
CA GLU A 27 -27.78 -3.93 1.21
C GLU A 27 -27.09 -4.63 0.03
N GLU A 28 -27.74 -4.74 -1.13
CA GLU A 28 -27.13 -5.29 -2.34
C GLU A 28 -25.96 -4.44 -2.83
N GLY A 29 -26.11 -3.11 -2.79
CA GLY A 29 -25.03 -2.17 -3.09
C GLY A 29 -23.83 -2.36 -2.15
N ALA A 30 -24.09 -2.48 -0.85
CA ALA A 30 -23.05 -2.73 0.16
C ALA A 30 -22.36 -4.08 -0.07
N ARG A 31 -23.09 -5.15 -0.40
CA ARG A 31 -22.51 -6.46 -0.73
C ARG A 31 -21.63 -6.40 -1.97
N GLN A 32 -22.06 -5.70 -3.02
CA GLN A 32 -21.25 -5.53 -4.22
C GLN A 32 -19.99 -4.71 -3.94
N MET A 33 -20.10 -3.66 -3.12
CA MET A 33 -18.97 -2.83 -2.68
C MET A 33 -17.96 -3.64 -1.86
N ILE A 34 -18.41 -4.40 -0.86
CA ILE A 34 -17.56 -5.28 -0.03
C ILE A 34 -16.90 -6.36 -0.91
N GLY A 35 -17.66 -6.95 -1.84
CA GLY A 35 -17.14 -7.92 -2.79
C GLY A 35 -16.04 -7.35 -3.67
N PHE A 36 -16.17 -6.10 -4.11
CA PHE A 36 -15.12 -5.39 -4.83
C PHE A 36 -13.92 -5.08 -3.94
N MET A 37 -14.13 -4.58 -2.72
CA MET A 37 -13.04 -4.26 -1.78
C MET A 37 -12.18 -5.48 -1.43
N ASN A 38 -12.81 -6.67 -1.33
CA ASN A 38 -12.10 -7.93 -1.08
C ASN A 38 -11.48 -8.55 -2.33
N SER A 39 -11.80 -8.04 -3.52
CA SER A 39 -11.18 -8.51 -4.77
C SER A 39 -9.73 -8.04 -4.89
N CYS A 40 -8.89 -8.77 -5.61
CA CYS A 40 -7.49 -8.37 -5.82
C CYS A 40 -7.33 -6.97 -6.44
N PRO A 41 -8.14 -6.57 -7.45
CA PRO A 41 -8.12 -5.18 -7.93
C PRO A 41 -8.48 -4.17 -6.84
N GLY A 42 -9.50 -4.47 -6.02
CA GLY A 42 -9.91 -3.62 -4.90
C GLY A 42 -8.82 -3.45 -3.85
N LYS A 43 -8.24 -4.56 -3.36
CA LYS A 43 -7.11 -4.55 -2.42
C LYS A 43 -5.91 -3.76 -2.96
N THR A 44 -5.56 -3.99 -4.23
CA THR A 44 -4.46 -3.30 -4.91
C THR A 44 -4.67 -1.78 -4.96
N VAL A 45 -5.87 -1.32 -5.36
CA VAL A 45 -6.19 0.12 -5.41
C VAL A 45 -6.18 0.73 -4.02
N MET A 46 -6.77 0.06 -3.04
CA MET A 46 -6.81 0.54 -1.65
C MET A 46 -5.40 0.67 -1.06
N ALA A 47 -4.54 -0.34 -1.27
CA ALA A 47 -3.14 -0.31 -0.85
C ALA A 47 -2.32 0.76 -1.60
N GLY A 48 -2.63 0.99 -2.88
CA GLY A 48 -2.00 2.05 -3.67
C GLY A 48 -2.36 3.44 -3.18
N VAL A 49 -3.64 3.69 -2.88
CA VAL A 49 -4.12 4.98 -2.37
C VAL A 49 -3.59 5.23 -0.96
N SER A 50 -3.61 4.22 -0.08
CA SER A 50 -3.06 4.36 1.27
C SER A 50 -1.55 4.60 1.25
N GLY A 51 -0.82 3.86 0.41
CA GLY A 51 0.62 4.06 0.19
C GLY A 51 0.94 5.44 -0.40
N PHE A 52 0.13 5.93 -1.34
CA PHE A 52 0.30 7.27 -1.91
C PHE A 52 0.10 8.35 -0.86
N ALA A 53 -0.94 8.23 -0.03
CA ALA A 53 -1.21 9.18 1.05
C ALA A 53 -0.06 9.21 2.09
N LEU A 54 0.36 8.02 2.56
CA LEU A 54 1.48 7.89 3.51
C LEU A 54 2.80 8.42 2.91
N GLY A 55 3.09 8.11 1.65
CA GLY A 55 4.28 8.60 0.96
C GLY A 55 4.25 10.10 0.69
N GLY A 56 3.07 10.67 0.45
CA GLY A 56 2.90 12.12 0.30
C GLY A 56 3.17 12.86 1.61
N PHE A 57 2.64 12.35 2.72
CA PHE A 57 2.90 12.87 4.06
C PHE A 57 4.39 12.76 4.42
N PHE A 58 4.98 11.57 4.28
CA PHE A 58 6.39 11.34 4.58
C PHE A 58 7.31 12.19 3.68
N GLY A 59 6.97 12.32 2.40
CA GLY A 59 7.74 13.14 1.46
C GLY A 59 7.66 14.64 1.73
N LEU A 60 6.51 15.13 2.22
CA LEU A 60 6.37 16.52 2.66
C LEU A 60 7.18 16.77 3.95
N PHE A 61 7.12 15.83 4.89
CA PHE A 61 7.90 15.87 6.13
C PHE A 61 9.41 15.89 5.84
N MET A 62 9.90 14.96 5.01
CA MET A 62 11.31 14.95 4.59
C MET A 62 11.71 16.23 3.84
N ALA A 63 10.83 16.78 2.99
CA ALA A 63 11.09 18.05 2.31
C ALA A 63 11.15 19.24 3.29
N SER A 64 10.39 19.21 4.39
CA SER A 64 10.46 20.24 5.44
C SER A 64 11.74 20.18 6.26
N MET A 65 12.26 18.97 6.55
CA MET A 65 13.52 18.78 7.28
C MET A 65 14.76 19.07 6.42
N ALA A 66 14.67 18.90 5.10
CA ALA A 66 15.76 19.21 4.17
C ALA A 66 15.94 20.70 3.87
N TYR A 67 15.18 21.59 4.54
CA TYR A 67 15.23 23.04 4.35
C TYR A 67 16.59 23.65 4.76
N ASP A 68 17.34 22.99 5.66
CA ASP A 68 18.64 23.47 6.16
C ASP A 68 19.85 23.02 5.33
N THR A 69 19.69 22.12 4.34
CA THR A 69 20.80 21.70 3.47
C THR A 69 20.76 22.46 2.14
N PRO A 70 21.68 23.42 1.89
CA PRO A 70 21.79 24.04 0.58
C PRO A 70 22.28 22.98 -0.40
N ILE A 71 21.34 22.36 -1.12
CA ILE A 71 21.66 21.33 -2.12
C ILE A 71 22.48 22.02 -3.21
N GLY A 72 23.78 21.70 -3.21
CA GLY A 72 24.80 22.27 -4.08
C GLY A 72 24.47 22.08 -5.54
N THR A 73 23.98 23.15 -6.16
CA THR A 73 24.20 23.45 -7.58
C THR A 73 24.28 24.97 -7.70
N ASP A 74 25.16 25.47 -8.56
CA ASP A 74 25.32 26.90 -8.88
C ASP A 74 24.03 27.61 -9.35
N ALA A 75 22.89 26.90 -9.45
CA ALA A 75 21.56 27.42 -9.74
C ALA A 75 20.93 28.27 -8.61
N VAL A 76 21.45 28.19 -7.36
CA VAL A 76 20.87 28.93 -6.21
C VAL A 76 21.44 30.34 -6.04
N LYS A 77 22.61 30.65 -6.64
CA LYS A 77 23.19 32.00 -6.57
C LYS A 77 22.30 33.09 -7.20
N HIS A 78 21.40 32.70 -8.10
CA HIS A 78 20.43 33.60 -8.71
C HIS A 78 19.08 33.69 -7.97
N ILE A 79 18.81 32.87 -6.95
CA ILE A 79 17.50 32.85 -6.26
C ILE A 79 17.36 34.02 -5.26
N SER A 80 18.47 34.48 -4.64
CA SER A 80 18.46 35.60 -3.70
C SER A 80 18.11 36.96 -4.32
N GLU A 81 18.15 37.10 -5.65
CA GLU A 81 17.75 38.33 -6.36
C GLU A 81 16.31 38.30 -6.87
N LEU A 82 15.59 37.17 -6.79
CA LEU A 82 14.18 37.09 -7.19
C LEU A 82 13.25 37.56 -6.07
N PRO A 83 12.13 38.25 -6.39
CA PRO A 83 11.16 38.71 -5.40
C PRO A 83 10.65 37.55 -4.54
N PHE A 84 10.41 37.82 -3.24
CA PHE A 84 9.95 36.83 -2.24
C PHE A 84 8.80 35.92 -2.71
N LYS A 85 7.91 36.42 -3.57
CA LYS A 85 6.82 35.63 -4.17
C LYS A 85 7.31 34.52 -5.11
N GLN A 86 8.38 34.75 -5.88
CA GLN A 86 8.97 33.75 -6.77
C GLN A 86 9.81 32.73 -5.98
N GLN A 87 10.52 33.14 -4.94
CA GLN A 87 11.25 32.23 -4.05
C GLN A 87 10.29 31.28 -3.33
N MET A 88 9.21 31.81 -2.75
CA MET A 88 8.16 30.97 -2.13
C MET A 88 7.52 30.02 -3.14
N LYS A 89 7.14 30.51 -4.34
CA LYS A 89 6.55 29.65 -5.36
C LYS A 89 7.49 28.51 -5.78
N LEU A 90 8.78 28.79 -5.95
CA LEU A 90 9.77 27.79 -6.31
C LEU A 90 9.95 26.76 -5.20
N GLN A 91 10.05 27.20 -3.94
CA GLN A 91 10.18 26.33 -2.78
C GLN A 91 8.95 25.43 -2.60
N PHE A 92 7.73 25.98 -2.69
CA PHE A 92 6.51 25.16 -2.67
C PHE A 92 6.46 24.17 -3.83
N THR A 93 6.94 24.56 -5.01
CA THR A 93 6.98 23.67 -6.18
C THR A 93 7.99 22.52 -5.97
N ASP A 94 9.15 22.78 -5.38
CA ASP A 94 10.14 21.74 -5.08
C ASP A 94 9.64 20.79 -3.98
N MET A 95 9.05 21.33 -2.91
CA MET A 95 8.43 20.52 -1.86
C MET A 95 7.31 19.62 -2.42
N ALA A 96 6.45 20.17 -3.27
CA ALA A 96 5.39 19.40 -3.92
C ALA A 96 5.95 18.32 -4.84
N LYS A 97 7.01 18.61 -5.61
CA LYS A 97 7.66 17.64 -6.50
C LYS A 97 8.28 16.48 -5.72
N ARG A 98 8.95 16.76 -4.61
CA ARG A 98 9.55 15.73 -3.73
C ARG A 98 8.48 14.89 -3.03
N SER A 99 7.44 15.53 -2.49
CA SER A 99 6.30 14.85 -1.87
C SER A 99 5.60 13.95 -2.88
N TYR A 100 5.34 14.44 -4.09
CA TYR A 100 4.71 13.67 -5.16
C TYR A 100 5.56 12.50 -5.66
N SER A 101 6.87 12.69 -5.78
CA SER A 101 7.80 11.60 -6.11
C SER A 101 7.76 10.49 -5.04
N SER A 102 7.77 10.89 -3.77
CA SER A 102 7.67 9.96 -2.64
C SER A 102 6.33 9.22 -2.64
N ALA A 103 5.22 9.94 -2.76
CA ALA A 103 3.87 9.39 -2.87
C ALA A 103 3.76 8.34 -3.98
N LYS A 104 4.32 8.63 -5.16
CA LYS A 104 4.37 7.68 -6.28
C LYS A 104 5.11 6.39 -5.93
N ASN A 105 6.27 6.50 -5.30
CA ASN A 105 7.08 5.34 -4.95
C ASN A 105 6.37 4.46 -3.90
N PHE A 106 5.86 5.05 -2.82
CA PHE A 106 5.13 4.29 -1.80
C PHE A 106 3.82 3.71 -2.31
N GLY A 107 3.07 4.45 -3.13
CA GLY A 107 1.89 3.93 -3.81
C GLY A 107 2.22 2.75 -4.73
N TYR A 108 3.31 2.85 -5.49
CA TYR A 108 3.77 1.76 -6.37
C TYR A 108 4.15 0.51 -5.59
N ILE A 109 4.92 0.66 -4.51
CA ILE A 109 5.29 -0.45 -3.63
C ILE A 109 4.04 -1.11 -3.02
N GLY A 110 3.11 -0.31 -2.49
CA GLY A 110 1.86 -0.80 -1.89
C GLY A 110 0.96 -1.54 -2.89
N MET A 111 0.83 -1.02 -4.12
CA MET A 111 0.09 -1.70 -5.19
C MET A 111 0.71 -3.05 -5.55
N VAL A 112 2.02 -3.10 -5.77
CA VAL A 112 2.69 -4.35 -6.16
C VAL A 112 2.61 -5.37 -5.04
N TYR A 113 2.88 -4.97 -3.79
CA TYR A 113 2.81 -5.86 -2.64
C TYR A 113 1.43 -6.51 -2.49
N SER A 114 0.38 -5.69 -2.39
CA SER A 114 -0.98 -6.19 -2.20
C SER A 114 -1.50 -7.00 -3.39
N GLY A 115 -1.09 -6.62 -4.61
CA GLY A 115 -1.40 -7.39 -5.82
C GLY A 115 -0.77 -8.78 -5.78
N VAL A 116 0.54 -8.87 -5.46
CA VAL A 116 1.25 -10.15 -5.38
C VAL A 116 0.68 -11.01 -4.25
N GLU A 117 0.49 -10.46 -3.06
CA GLU A 117 -0.10 -11.18 -1.92
C GLU A 117 -1.46 -11.76 -2.29
N CYS A 118 -2.37 -10.94 -2.85
CA CYS A 118 -3.69 -11.41 -3.24
C CYS A 118 -3.65 -12.49 -4.33
N THR A 119 -2.70 -12.43 -5.27
CA THR A 119 -2.53 -13.49 -6.27
C THR A 119 -2.05 -14.79 -5.67
N ILE A 120 -1.09 -14.76 -4.75
CA ILE A 120 -0.56 -15.95 -4.06
C ILE A 120 -1.67 -16.59 -3.22
N GLU A 121 -2.43 -15.76 -2.53
CA GLU A 121 -3.54 -16.16 -1.68
C GLU A 121 -4.67 -16.79 -2.47
N SER A 122 -5.02 -16.19 -3.62
CA SER A 122 -6.01 -16.74 -4.55
C SER A 122 -5.57 -18.09 -5.14
N LEU A 123 -4.26 -18.30 -5.33
CA LEU A 123 -3.70 -19.56 -5.85
C LEU A 123 -3.61 -20.65 -4.77
N ARG A 124 -3.24 -20.29 -3.52
CA ARG A 124 -3.06 -21.25 -2.42
C ARG A 124 -4.33 -21.52 -1.62
N ALA A 125 -5.34 -20.64 -1.73
CA ALA A 125 -6.59 -20.68 -0.97
C ALA A 125 -6.37 -20.78 0.56
N LYS A 126 -5.28 -20.18 1.05
CA LYS A 126 -4.93 -20.09 2.47
C LYS A 126 -4.40 -18.70 2.76
N HIS A 127 -4.74 -18.15 3.92
CA HIS A 127 -4.17 -16.93 4.49
C HIS A 127 -3.16 -17.33 5.57
N ASP A 128 -1.86 -17.20 5.31
CA ASP A 128 -0.80 -17.49 6.28
C ASP A 128 0.36 -16.51 6.16
N ILE A 129 1.25 -16.50 7.16
CA ILE A 129 2.46 -15.66 7.18
C ILE A 129 3.35 -15.87 5.96
N TYR A 130 3.33 -17.07 5.36
CA TYR A 130 4.16 -17.37 4.19
C TYR A 130 3.72 -16.61 2.95
N ASN A 131 2.43 -16.27 2.82
CA ASN A 131 1.94 -15.39 1.77
C ASN A 131 2.59 -14.02 1.85
N GLY A 132 2.65 -13.40 3.04
CA GLY A 132 3.27 -12.08 3.23
C GLY A 132 4.78 -12.11 2.98
N VAL A 133 5.49 -13.13 3.49
CA VAL A 133 6.94 -13.30 3.24
C VAL A 133 7.25 -13.47 1.75
N SER A 134 6.50 -14.33 1.05
CA SER A 134 6.72 -14.58 -0.37
C SER A 134 6.33 -13.38 -1.24
N ALA A 135 5.23 -12.69 -0.91
CA ALA A 135 4.83 -11.45 -1.56
C ALA A 135 5.86 -10.35 -1.35
N GLY A 136 6.39 -10.22 -0.14
CA GLY A 136 7.49 -9.31 0.20
C GLY A 136 8.72 -9.61 -0.64
N CYS A 137 9.18 -10.87 -0.68
CA CYS A 137 10.34 -11.26 -1.48
C CYS A 137 10.16 -10.93 -2.98
N ILE A 138 9.03 -11.32 -3.57
CA ILE A 138 8.75 -11.11 -4.99
C ILE A 138 8.66 -9.62 -5.31
N THR A 139 8.01 -8.84 -4.45
CA THR A 139 7.90 -7.38 -4.60
C THR A 139 9.28 -6.72 -4.50
N GLY A 140 10.06 -7.05 -3.46
CA GLY A 140 11.40 -6.52 -3.26
C GLY A 140 12.38 -6.87 -4.38
N ALA A 141 12.35 -8.13 -4.85
CA ALA A 141 13.14 -8.56 -6.00
C ALA A 141 12.71 -7.85 -7.29
N GLY A 142 11.41 -7.76 -7.54
CA GLY A 142 10.85 -7.13 -8.75
C GLY A 142 11.22 -5.65 -8.85
N LEU A 143 11.19 -4.93 -7.73
CA LEU A 143 11.58 -3.51 -7.67
C LEU A 143 13.08 -3.31 -7.91
N ALA A 144 13.92 -4.21 -7.40
CA ALA A 144 15.37 -4.11 -7.49
C ALA A 144 15.98 -4.80 -8.72
N ILE A 145 15.18 -5.45 -9.57
CA ILE A 145 15.67 -6.28 -10.68
C ILE A 145 16.55 -5.50 -11.68
N ARG A 146 16.25 -4.20 -11.86
CA ARG A 146 17.02 -3.30 -12.74
C ARG A 146 18.38 -2.88 -12.16
N ALA A 147 18.55 -2.99 -10.84
CA ALA A 147 19.81 -2.69 -10.17
C ALA A 147 20.78 -3.90 -10.13
N GLY A 148 20.39 -5.03 -10.71
CA GLY A 148 21.21 -6.24 -10.83
C GLY A 148 20.78 -7.38 -9.88
N PRO A 149 21.32 -8.59 -10.08
CA PRO A 149 20.88 -9.78 -9.35
C PRO A 149 21.20 -9.72 -7.85
N GLN A 150 22.32 -9.13 -7.47
CA GLN A 150 22.68 -8.94 -6.05
C GLN A 150 21.70 -8.00 -5.35
N ALA A 151 21.32 -6.90 -6.01
CA ALA A 151 20.31 -5.97 -5.48
C ALA A 151 18.93 -6.64 -5.38
N ALA A 152 18.55 -7.48 -6.35
CA ALA A 152 17.31 -8.26 -6.29
C ALA A 152 17.28 -9.24 -5.11
N LEU A 153 18.40 -9.92 -4.81
CA LEU A 153 18.50 -10.83 -3.65
C LEU A 153 18.39 -10.07 -2.34
N VAL A 154 19.10 -8.95 -2.20
CA VAL A 154 19.01 -8.10 -1.01
C VAL A 154 17.61 -7.50 -0.86
N GLY A 155 17.00 -7.07 -1.97
CA GLY A 155 15.63 -6.58 -2.01
C GLY A 155 14.62 -7.63 -1.58
N CYS A 156 14.72 -8.86 -2.08
CA CYS A 156 13.90 -9.98 -1.64
C CYS A 156 14.07 -10.23 -0.14
N ALA A 157 15.31 -10.39 0.34
CA ALA A 157 15.56 -10.68 1.75
C ALA A 157 15.05 -9.58 2.68
N GLY A 158 15.28 -8.31 2.33
CA GLY A 158 14.84 -7.16 3.12
C GLY A 158 13.32 -7.04 3.20
N PHE A 159 12.62 -7.11 2.06
CA PHE A 159 11.16 -7.04 2.04
C PHE A 159 10.51 -8.27 2.66
N ALA A 160 11.07 -9.47 2.45
CA ALA A 160 10.60 -10.69 3.09
C ALA A 160 10.71 -10.63 4.62
N ALA A 161 11.86 -10.16 5.13
CA ALA A 161 12.07 -10.00 6.57
C ALA A 161 11.15 -8.92 7.16
N PHE A 162 10.95 -7.81 6.46
CA PHE A 162 10.02 -6.77 6.90
C PHE A 162 8.58 -7.27 6.94
N SER A 163 8.11 -7.94 5.88
CA SER A 163 6.77 -8.53 5.85
C SER A 163 6.58 -9.57 6.95
N LEU A 164 7.56 -10.45 7.18
CA LEU A 164 7.53 -11.42 8.28
C LEU A 164 7.38 -10.71 9.63
N ALA A 165 8.17 -9.67 9.88
CA ALA A 165 8.14 -8.95 11.14
C ALA A 165 6.78 -8.27 11.37
N ILE A 166 6.20 -7.64 10.34
CA ILE A 166 4.88 -7.03 10.43
C ILE A 166 3.79 -8.08 10.62
N ASP A 167 3.81 -9.17 9.86
CA ASP A 167 2.83 -10.25 10.01
C ASP A 167 2.92 -10.90 11.38
N MET A 168 4.11 -11.09 11.95
CA MET A 168 4.28 -11.57 13.31
C MET A 168 3.72 -10.60 14.34
N TYR A 169 3.99 -9.30 14.17
CA TYR A 169 3.50 -8.26 15.06
C TYR A 169 1.98 -8.11 15.01
N LEU A 170 1.37 -8.16 13.83
CA LEU A 170 -0.08 -8.09 13.70
C LEU A 170 -0.77 -9.36 14.18
N ASN A 171 -0.14 -10.53 14.03
CA ASN A 171 -0.70 -11.79 14.51
C ASN A 171 -0.49 -12.03 16.01
N SER A 172 0.48 -11.37 16.66
CA SER A 172 0.66 -11.51 18.11
C SER A 172 -0.53 -11.00 18.90
N ASP A 173 -1.23 -9.99 18.38
CA ASP A 173 -2.44 -9.43 19.00
C ASP A 173 -3.67 -10.33 18.80
N ALA A 174 -3.64 -11.21 17.78
CA ALA A 174 -4.70 -12.16 17.48
C ALA A 174 -4.48 -13.55 18.14
N ALA A 175 -3.41 -13.70 18.93
CA ALA A 175 -3.15 -14.93 19.66
C ALA A 175 -4.29 -15.23 20.65
N PRO A 176 -4.65 -16.50 20.86
CA PRO A 176 -5.61 -16.86 21.89
C PRO A 176 -5.14 -16.30 23.25
N PRO A 177 -6.06 -15.83 24.10
CA PRO A 177 -5.67 -15.22 25.37
C PRO A 177 -4.78 -16.19 26.16
N PRO A 178 -3.69 -15.71 26.77
CA PRO A 178 -2.82 -16.54 27.57
C PRO A 178 -3.65 -17.25 28.65
N LYS A 179 -3.26 -18.47 29.02
CA LYS A 179 -4.01 -19.25 30.03
C LYS A 179 -4.13 -18.53 31.38
N ASN A 180 -3.21 -17.62 31.70
CA ASN A 180 -3.20 -16.80 32.91
C ASN A 180 -2.62 -15.41 32.60
N ASP A 181 -3.16 -14.36 33.23
CA ASP A 181 -2.80 -12.92 33.04
C ASP A 181 -1.49 -12.48 33.73
N TYR A 182 -0.59 -13.40 34.10
CA TYR A 182 0.61 -13.08 34.89
C TYR A 182 1.91 -12.97 34.09
N ASP A 183 1.89 -13.30 32.80
CA ASP A 183 3.06 -13.24 31.92
C ASP A 183 2.86 -12.10 30.91
N ILE A 184 3.15 -10.88 31.37
CA ILE A 184 3.27 -9.66 30.54
C ILE A 184 4.59 -9.67 29.77
#